data_AF-A0A2U1CME9-F1
#
_entry.id   AF-A0A2U1CME9-F1
#
_cell.length_a   1.000
_cell.length_b   1.000
_cell.length_c   1.000
_cell.angle_alpha   90.00
_cell.angle_beta   90.00
_cell.angle_gamma   90.00
#
_symmetry.space_group_name_H-M   'P 1'
#
loop_
_entity.id
_entity.type
_entity.pdbx_description
1 polymer ?
#
loop_
_entity_poly.entity_id
_entity_poly.type
_entity_poly.pdbx_seq_one_letter_code
_entity_poly.pdbx_strand_id
1 'polypeptide(L)'
;MIDQDTNAAKNFYRMVRDFAQRTKPWEQAIFYETKPDEVWDLSLVSQRVYGRRDEFMVIAAAAGLDAFDRPLAQQRLTLPNEGQLYALKRRAGFETRGDYREDGKPTWMND
;
A
#
# COMPACT_ATOMS: atom_id res chain seq x y z
N MET A 1 2.85 17.56 4.43
CA MET A 1 2.57 17.46 5.87
C MET A 1 3.41 16.30 6.40
N ILE A 2 4.24 16.52 7.41
CA ILE A 2 5.06 15.46 8.03
C ILE A 2 4.19 14.75 9.07
N ASP A 3 4.21 13.41 9.09
CA ASP A 3 3.51 12.63 10.12
C ASP A 3 4.05 12.96 11.51
N GLN A 4 3.16 13.03 12.50
CA GLN A 4 3.58 13.28 13.88
C GLN A 4 4.51 12.17 14.40
N ASP A 5 4.24 10.92 13.98
CA ASP A 5 5.21 9.84 14.09
C ASP A 5 5.97 9.71 12.77
N THR A 6 7.22 10.18 12.78
CA THR A 6 8.12 10.15 11.63
C THR A 6 8.46 8.72 11.17
N ASN A 7 8.18 7.70 11.98
CA ASN A 7 8.40 6.29 11.62
C ASN A 7 7.14 5.60 11.06
N ALA A 8 5.95 6.21 11.15
CA ALA A 8 4.69 5.57 10.79
C ALA A 8 4.69 5.05 9.34
N ALA A 9 5.10 5.90 8.39
CA ALA A 9 5.22 5.54 6.98
C ALA A 9 6.20 4.37 6.75
N LYS A 10 7.36 4.39 7.42
CA LYS A 10 8.38 3.35 7.32
C LYS A 10 7.90 2.02 7.89
N ASN A 11 7.18 2.06 9.02
CA ASN A 11 6.60 0.88 9.65
C ASN A 11 5.51 0.28 8.76
N PHE A 12 4.61 1.12 8.22
CA PHE A 12 3.58 0.70 7.28
C PHE A 12 4.18 0.00 6.06
N TYR A 13 5.18 0.62 5.43
CA TYR A 13 5.89 0.05 4.28
C TYR A 13 6.44 -1.35 4.59
N ARG A 14 7.13 -1.51 5.73
CA ARG A 14 7.67 -2.81 6.16
C ARG A 14 6.58 -3.84 6.38
N MET A 15 5.47 -3.45 7.01
CA MET A 15 4.36 -4.35 7.28
C MET A 15 3.69 -4.86 6.00
N VAL A 16 3.51 -3.99 5.00
CA VAL A 16 3.01 -4.40 3.68
C VAL A 16 4.01 -5.31 2.97
N ARG A 17 5.30 -4.99 3.03
CA ARG A 17 6.35 -5.86 2.45
C ARG A 17 6.33 -7.24 3.07
N ASP A 18 6.27 -7.32 4.40
CA ASP A 18 6.20 -8.58 5.14
C ASP A 18 4.93 -9.37 4.80
N PHE A 19 3.78 -8.69 4.67
CA PHE A 19 2.54 -9.30 4.21
C PHE A 19 2.74 -9.96 2.84
N ALA A 20 3.20 -9.20 1.85
CA ALA A 20 3.37 -9.68 0.48
C ALA A 20 4.32 -10.89 0.37
N GLN A 21 5.36 -10.95 1.22
CA GLN A 21 6.33 -12.04 1.22
C GLN A 21 5.89 -13.30 2.00
N ARG A 22 5.06 -13.14 3.03
CA ARG A 22 4.67 -14.24 3.94
C ARG A 22 3.33 -14.87 3.60
N THR A 23 2.46 -14.13 2.90
CA THR A 23 1.14 -14.62 2.50
C THR A 23 1.28 -15.80 1.55
N LYS A 24 0.61 -16.90 1.90
CA LYS A 24 0.61 -18.12 1.10
C LYS A 24 -0.45 -18.05 -0.01
N PRO A 25 -0.28 -18.78 -1.13
CA PRO A 25 -1.20 -18.69 -2.27
C PRO A 25 -2.67 -19.05 -1.97
N TRP A 26 -2.94 -19.78 -0.90
CA TRP A 26 -4.29 -20.19 -0.48
C TRP A 26 -4.90 -19.29 0.61
N GLU A 27 -4.14 -18.32 1.12
CA GLU A 27 -4.65 -17.35 2.09
C GLU A 27 -5.44 -16.24 1.39
N GLN A 28 -6.28 -15.55 2.16
CA GLN A 28 -7.06 -14.44 1.63
C GLN A 28 -6.13 -13.25 1.35
N ALA A 29 -5.94 -12.94 0.07
CA ALA A 29 -5.22 -11.76 -0.42
C ALA A 29 -5.66 -11.47 -1.86
N ILE A 30 -5.37 -10.25 -2.32
CA ILE A 30 -5.51 -9.88 -3.71
C ILE A 30 -4.23 -10.29 -4.43
N PHE A 31 -4.37 -11.04 -5.51
CA PHE A 31 -3.27 -11.41 -6.38
C PHE A 31 -3.43 -10.68 -7.71
N TYR A 32 -2.47 -9.83 -8.06
CA TYR A 32 -2.58 -8.95 -9.21
C TYR A 32 -1.37 -9.08 -10.14
N GLU A 33 -1.60 -9.39 -11.41
CA GLU A 33 -0.55 -9.39 -12.43
C GLU A 33 -0.37 -7.98 -12.99
N THR A 34 0.83 -7.42 -12.86
CA THR A 34 1.12 -6.07 -13.35
C THR A 34 1.17 -6.05 -14.88
N LYS A 35 0.80 -4.90 -15.44
CA LYS A 35 0.63 -4.69 -16.88
C LYS A 35 1.69 -3.73 -17.44
N PRO A 36 2.00 -3.79 -18.74
CA PRO A 36 3.02 -2.92 -19.35
C PRO A 36 2.74 -1.41 -19.23
N ASP A 37 1.48 -1.01 -19.13
CA ASP A 37 1.09 0.40 -18.97
C ASP A 37 1.25 0.93 -17.53
N GLU A 38 1.59 0.06 -16.58
CA GLU A 38 1.74 0.38 -15.16
C GLU A 38 3.19 0.58 -14.71
N VAL A 39 4.15 0.33 -15.61
CA VAL A 39 5.60 0.32 -15.30
C VAL A 39 6.05 1.60 -14.58
N TRP A 40 5.45 2.75 -14.90
CA TRP A 40 5.78 4.05 -14.32
C TRP A 40 4.63 4.69 -13.55
N ASP A 41 3.51 3.97 -13.35
CA ASP A 41 2.33 4.50 -12.66
C ASP A 41 1.79 3.51 -11.62
N LEU A 42 2.40 3.52 -10.44
CA LEU A 42 1.92 2.75 -9.29
C LEU A 42 0.51 3.17 -8.85
N SER A 43 0.14 4.44 -9.09
CA SER A 43 -1.19 4.94 -8.76
C SER A 43 -2.27 4.31 -9.66
N LEU A 44 -1.91 3.92 -10.89
CA LEU A 44 -2.79 3.17 -11.80
C LEU A 44 -3.06 1.76 -11.30
N VAL A 45 -2.03 1.07 -10.78
CA VAL A 45 -2.21 -0.24 -10.12
C VAL A 45 -3.14 -0.10 -8.91
N SER A 46 -2.87 0.90 -8.06
CA SER A 46 -3.72 1.22 -6.91
C SER A 46 -5.17 1.46 -7.33
N GLN A 47 -5.40 2.24 -8.40
CA GLN A 47 -6.73 2.52 -8.92
C GLN A 47 -7.44 1.25 -9.39
N ARG A 48 -6.72 0.34 -10.04
CA ARG A 48 -7.28 -0.92 -10.56
C ARG A 48 -7.59 -1.93 -9.45
N VAL A 49 -6.81 -1.94 -8.38
CA VAL A 49 -6.96 -2.88 -7.27
C VAL A 49 -7.95 -2.38 -6.21
N TYR A 50 -7.81 -1.12 -5.79
CA TYR A 50 -8.51 -0.53 -4.64
C TYR A 50 -9.52 0.55 -5.02
N GLY A 51 -9.67 0.86 -6.31
CA GLY A 51 -10.58 1.90 -6.79
C GLY A 51 -10.13 3.33 -6.48
N ARG A 52 -8.91 3.53 -5.97
CA ARG A 52 -8.35 4.83 -5.59
C ARG A 52 -6.86 4.91 -5.91
N ARG A 53 -6.32 6.12 -6.14
CA ARG A 53 -4.91 6.32 -6.52
C ARG A 53 -3.95 6.43 -5.33
N ASP A 54 -4.48 6.63 -4.12
CA ASP A 54 -3.69 6.97 -2.94
C ASP A 54 -2.89 5.80 -2.34
N GLU A 55 -3.19 4.54 -2.69
CA GLU A 55 -2.50 3.35 -2.14
C GLU A 55 -1.21 3.00 -2.89
N PHE A 56 -0.61 3.94 -3.63
CA PHE A 56 0.62 3.70 -4.39
C PHE A 56 1.79 3.20 -3.52
N MET A 57 1.85 3.59 -2.24
CA MET A 57 2.85 3.08 -1.29
C MET A 57 2.67 1.59 -0.97
N VAL A 58 1.44 1.09 -0.99
CA VAL A 58 1.14 -0.34 -0.81
C VAL A 58 1.69 -1.12 -2.00
N ILE A 59 1.49 -0.59 -3.21
CA ILE A 59 1.99 -1.21 -4.45
C ILE A 59 3.52 -1.24 -4.45
N ALA A 60 4.17 -0.12 -4.11
CA ALA A 60 5.63 -0.04 -4.01
C ALA A 60 6.18 -1.08 -3.03
N ALA A 61 5.59 -1.17 -1.83
CA ALA A 61 6.01 -2.12 -0.80
C ALA A 61 5.83 -3.58 -1.23
N ALA A 62 4.68 -3.93 -1.80
CA ALA A 62 4.43 -5.28 -2.28
C ALA A 62 5.38 -5.67 -3.42
N ALA A 63 5.64 -4.75 -4.35
CA ALA A 63 6.59 -4.92 -5.44
C ALA A 63 8.06 -4.93 -4.98
N GLY A 64 8.35 -4.47 -3.75
CA GLY A 64 9.70 -4.41 -3.19
C GLY A 64 10.53 -3.25 -3.71
N LEU A 65 9.89 -2.15 -4.11
CA LEU A 65 10.55 -0.96 -4.63
C LEU A 65 11.04 -0.07 -3.48
N ASP A 66 12.36 0.05 -3.34
CA ASP A 66 13.01 0.91 -2.35
C ASP A 66 12.82 2.41 -2.63
N ALA A 67 12.48 2.77 -3.86
CA ALA A 67 12.17 4.13 -4.28
C ALA A 67 11.03 4.18 -5.32
N PHE A 68 10.25 5.27 -5.30
CA PHE A 68 9.07 5.48 -6.16
C PHE A 68 9.41 5.75 -7.63
N ASP A 69 10.66 6.10 -7.93
CA ASP A 69 11.16 6.38 -9.28
C ASP A 69 11.68 5.13 -9.99
N ARG A 70 11.59 3.96 -9.37
CA ARG A 70 11.97 2.68 -9.98
C ARG A 70 10.82 2.14 -10.83
N PRO A 71 11.11 1.61 -12.03
CA PRO A 71 10.10 0.97 -12.85
C PRO A 71 9.53 -0.27 -12.15
N LEU A 72 8.21 -0.42 -12.17
CA LEU A 72 7.52 -1.62 -11.75
C LEU A 72 7.75 -2.72 -12.80
N ALA A 73 8.63 -3.68 -12.48
CA ALA A 73 8.82 -4.87 -13.30
C ALA A 73 7.51 -5.65 -13.42
N GLN A 74 7.31 -6.30 -14.57
CA GLN A 74 6.16 -7.19 -14.77
C GLN A 74 6.25 -8.37 -13.80
N GLN A 75 5.29 -8.48 -12.89
CA GLN A 75 5.29 -9.47 -11.81
C GLN A 75 3.88 -9.65 -11.24
N ARG A 76 3.68 -10.75 -10.51
CA ARG A 76 2.52 -10.95 -9.67
C ARG A 76 2.73 -10.30 -8.31
N LEU A 77 1.87 -9.37 -7.96
CA LEU A 77 1.80 -8.77 -6.63
C LEU A 77 0.87 -9.57 -5.72
N THR A 78 1.23 -9.64 -4.44
CA THR A 78 0.37 -10.13 -3.35
C THR A 78 0.03 -8.93 -2.47
N LEU A 79 -1.25 -8.56 -2.46
CA LEU A 79 -1.75 -7.31 -1.90
C LEU A 79 -2.80 -7.61 -0.81
N PRO A 80 -2.86 -6.83 0.27
CA PRO A 80 -3.91 -6.97 1.26
C PRO A 80 -5.28 -6.64 0.65
N ASN A 81 -6.34 -7.32 1.08
CA ASN A 81 -7.70 -6.83 0.82
C ASN A 81 -8.01 -5.58 1.67
N GLU A 82 -9.17 -4.94 1.45
CA GLU A 82 -9.53 -3.71 2.18
C GLU A 82 -9.42 -3.86 3.70
N GLY A 83 -10.05 -4.89 4.28
CA GLY A 83 -10.03 -5.10 5.74
C GLY A 83 -8.61 -5.31 6.28
N GLN A 84 -7.78 -6.06 5.57
CA GLN A 84 -6.37 -6.25 5.92
C GLN A 84 -5.58 -4.95 5.80
N LEU A 85 -5.81 -4.17 4.73
CA LEU A 85 -5.14 -2.90 4.50
C LEU A 85 -5.48 -1.89 5.61
N TYR A 86 -6.76 -1.78 5.99
CA TYR A 86 -7.17 -0.96 7.12
C TYR A 86 -6.51 -1.41 8.43
N ALA A 87 -6.42 -2.71 8.69
CA ALA A 87 -5.75 -3.23 9.87
C ALA A 87 -4.24 -2.88 9.89
N LEU A 88 -3.56 -2.99 8.74
CA LEU A 88 -2.16 -2.61 8.60
C LEU A 88 -1.95 -1.11 8.86
N LYS A 89 -2.80 -0.25 8.28
CA LYS A 89 -2.78 1.21 8.48
C LYS A 89 -2.97 1.60 9.94
N ARG A 90 -4.00 1.06 10.60
CA ARG A 90 -4.28 1.31 12.03
C ARG A 90 -3.13 0.87 12.92
N ARG A 91 -2.56 -0.30 12.66
CA ARG A 91 -1.43 -0.83 13.44
C ARG A 91 -0.13 -0.05 13.21
N ALA A 92 0.08 0.48 12.01
CA ALA A 92 1.22 1.34 11.70
C ALA A 92 1.03 2.79 12.15
N GLY A 93 -0.21 3.21 12.47
CA GLY A 93 -0.54 4.60 12.73
C GLY A 93 -0.36 5.49 11.50
N PHE A 94 -0.53 4.94 10.28
CA PHE A 94 -0.27 5.63 9.03
C PHE A 94 -1.46 5.53 8.08
N GLU A 95 -1.80 6.64 7.45
CA GLU A 95 -2.85 6.73 6.43
C GLU A 95 -2.25 7.28 5.13
N THR A 96 -2.56 6.60 4.03
CA THR A 96 -2.10 6.95 2.68
C THR A 96 -3.03 7.94 2.00
N ARG A 97 -4.33 7.91 2.34
CA ARG A 97 -5.35 8.78 1.78
C ARG A 97 -5.28 10.17 2.41
N GLY A 98 -5.03 11.20 1.61
CA GLY A 98 -4.89 12.58 2.09
C GLY A 98 -6.12 13.09 2.86
N ASP A 99 -7.32 12.74 2.39
CA ASP A 99 -8.59 13.15 3.00
C ASP A 99 -8.82 12.60 4.41
N TYR A 100 -8.06 11.55 4.78
CA TYR A 100 -8.13 10.89 6.09
C TYR A 100 -6.91 11.23 6.94
N ARG A 101 -6.37 12.45 6.76
CA ARG A 101 -5.27 12.96 7.54
C ARG A 101 -5.59 14.37 8.01
N GLU A 102 -5.55 14.57 9.33
CA GLU A 102 -5.78 15.86 9.98
C GLU A 102 -4.59 16.16 10.89
N ASP A 103 -3.96 17.32 10.72
CA ASP A 103 -2.79 17.76 11.50
C ASP A 103 -1.64 16.72 11.61
N GLY A 104 -1.43 15.95 10.55
CA GLY A 104 -0.39 14.92 10.49
C GLY A 104 -0.73 13.65 11.26
N LYS A 105 -2.00 13.48 11.65
CA LYS A 105 -2.56 12.27 12.26
C LYS A 105 -3.50 11.58 11.29
N PRO A 106 -3.51 10.24 11.23
CA PRO A 106 -4.54 9.52 10.52
C PRO A 106 -5.89 9.72 11.21
N THR A 107 -6.91 10.06 10.44
CA THR A 107 -8.31 9.98 10.84
C THR A 107 -8.88 8.70 10.25
N TRP A 108 -9.53 7.89 11.09
CA TRP A 108 -10.08 6.63 10.62
C TRP A 108 -11.48 6.89 10.12
N MET A 109 -11.82 6.34 8.95
CA MET A 109 -13.21 6.20 8.57
C MET A 109 -13.90 5.42 9.68
N ASN A 110 -14.82 6.07 10.39
CA ASN A 110 -15.74 5.39 11.30
C ASN A 110 -16.72 4.63 10.39
N ASP A 111 -16.81 3.31 10.58
CA ASP A 111 -17.86 2.48 9.96
C ASP A 111 -19.25 2.97 10.38
#